data_AF-A0A7H0M9A6-F1
#
_entry.id   AF-A0A7H0M9A6-F1
#
_cell.length_a   1.000
_cell.length_b   1.000
_cell.length_c   1.000
_cell.angle_alpha   90.00
_cell.angle_beta   90.00
_cell.angle_gamma   90.00
#
_symmetry.space_group_name_H-M   'P 1'
#
loop_
_entity.id
_entity.type
_entity.pdbx_description
1 polymer ?
#
loop_
_entity_poly.entity_id
_entity_poly.type
_entity_poly.pdbx_seq_one_letter_code
_entity_poly.pdbx_strand_id
1 'polypeptide(L)'
;MKPGEKMVSAEIFSTDEGKRFELFPDTPRYIAAGDCLPMFSTAFRAGEKYAYYWNVVPVKGDAYLITAQFTLSTDSAEHLSVSDTSIR
;
A
#
# COMPACT_ATOMS: atom_id res chain seq x y z
N MET A 1 2.06 3.47 12.65
CA MET A 1 3.51 3.27 12.89
C MET A 1 3.84 3.64 14.32
N LYS A 2 4.91 3.08 14.89
CA LYS A 2 5.41 3.52 16.20
C LYS A 2 5.92 4.95 16.10
N PRO A 3 5.79 5.77 17.16
CA PRO A 3 6.27 7.14 17.15
C PRO A 3 7.74 7.25 16.70
N GLY A 4 8.00 8.16 15.77
CA GLY A 4 9.35 8.43 15.25
C GLY A 4 9.78 7.55 14.06
N GLU A 5 9.04 6.49 13.74
CA GLU A 5 9.27 5.74 12.49
C GLU A 5 8.90 6.59 11.27
N LYS A 6 9.53 6.29 10.13
CA LYS A 6 9.37 7.06 8.89
C LYS A 6 9.12 6.14 7.71
N MET A 7 8.00 6.34 7.01
CA MET A 7 7.78 5.76 5.69
C MET A 7 8.61 6.52 4.66
N VAL A 8 9.49 5.81 3.95
CA VAL A 8 10.44 6.39 2.99
C VAL A 8 10.09 6.08 1.54
N SER A 9 9.30 5.03 1.31
CA SER A 9 8.81 4.68 -0.02
C SER A 9 7.54 3.84 0.06
N ALA A 10 6.84 3.78 -1.07
CA ALA A 10 5.77 2.84 -1.29
C ALA A 10 5.82 2.27 -2.70
N GLU A 11 5.42 1.02 -2.84
CA GLU A 11 5.39 0.31 -4.10
C GLU A 11 4.04 -0.37 -4.26
N ILE A 12 3.51 -0.33 -5.48
CA ILE A 12 2.31 -1.05 -5.87
C ILE A 12 2.64 -1.91 -7.08
N PHE A 13 2.13 -3.13 -7.06
CA PHE A 13 2.12 -4.02 -8.20
C PHE A 13 0.68 -4.35 -8.57
N SER A 14 0.34 -4.25 -9.84
CA SER A 14 -0.88 -4.79 -10.44
C SER A 14 -0.50 -5.92 -11.39
N THR A 15 -1.38 -6.89 -11.58
CA THR A 15 -1.13 -8.00 -12.52
C THR A 15 -1.01 -7.47 -13.95
N ASP A 16 -1.88 -6.53 -14.34
CA ASP A 16 -1.94 -6.06 -15.72
C ASP A 16 -1.17 -4.75 -15.97
N GLU A 17 -1.06 -3.87 -14.97
CA GLU A 17 -0.36 -2.58 -15.12
C GLU A 17 1.12 -2.62 -14.70
N GLY A 18 1.59 -3.73 -14.12
CA GLY A 18 2.96 -3.87 -13.65
C GLY A 18 3.24 -3.10 -12.34
N LYS A 19 4.51 -2.73 -12.13
CA LYS A 19 5.00 -2.08 -10.90
C LYS A 19 4.97 -0.57 -11.02
N ARG A 20 4.42 0.12 -10.01
CA ARG A 20 4.70 1.54 -9.73
C ARG A 20 5.37 1.72 -8.38
N PHE A 21 6.13 2.80 -8.27
CA PHE A 21 6.98 3.08 -7.13
C PHE A 21 7.01 4.58 -6.85
N GLU A 22 6.84 4.97 -5.59
CA GLU A 22 6.96 6.35 -5.14
C GLU A 22 7.96 6.43 -3.97
N LEU A 23 8.92 7.36 -4.10
CA LEU A 23 9.90 7.68 -3.06
C LEU A 23 9.48 8.95 -2.33
N PHE A 24 9.77 9.02 -1.02
CA PHE A 24 9.61 10.22 -0.20
C PHE A 24 10.98 10.71 0.29
N PRO A 25 11.93 11.06 -0.61
CA PRO A 25 13.31 11.34 -0.21
C PRO A 25 13.40 12.59 0.67
N ASP A 26 12.61 13.62 0.36
CA ASP A 26 12.68 14.92 1.05
C ASP A 26 11.70 15.03 2.22
N THR A 27 10.62 14.26 2.21
CA THR A 27 9.55 14.32 3.21
C THR A 27 9.05 12.92 3.61
N PRO A 28 9.88 12.15 4.36
CA PRO A 28 9.45 10.88 4.91
C PRO A 28 8.17 11.07 5.74
N ARG A 29 7.20 10.17 5.56
CA ARG A 29 5.87 10.32 6.16
C ARG A 29 5.77 9.51 7.44
N TYR A 30 5.20 10.11 8.48
CA TYR A 30 4.73 9.38 9.65
C TYR A 30 3.22 9.21 9.55
N ILE A 31 2.73 7.98 9.70
CA ILE A 31 1.31 7.65 9.77
C ILE A 31 1.02 7.00 11.12
N ALA A 32 0.09 7.56 11.89
CA ALA A 32 -0.22 7.04 13.22
C ALA A 32 -0.79 5.61 13.13
N ALA A 33 -0.65 4.83 14.19
CA ALA A 33 -1.27 3.50 14.23
C ALA A 33 -2.80 3.65 14.24
N GLY A 34 -3.49 2.92 13.36
CA GLY A 34 -4.94 3.02 13.17
C GLY A 34 -5.37 3.92 12.02
N ASP A 35 -4.48 4.80 11.53
CA ASP A 35 -4.76 5.66 10.37
C ASP A 35 -4.56 4.90 9.04
N CYS A 36 -5.22 5.40 8.00
CA CYS A 36 -5.09 4.86 6.65
C CYS A 36 -3.71 5.16 6.05
N LEU A 37 -3.10 4.12 5.47
CA LEU A 37 -1.86 4.30 4.71
C LEU A 37 -2.18 4.93 3.33
N PRO A 38 -1.29 5.81 2.84
CA PRO A 38 -1.48 6.44 1.53
C PRO A 38 -1.40 5.43 0.38
N MET A 39 -2.29 5.58 -0.61
CA MET A 39 -2.40 4.73 -1.80
C MET A 39 -1.98 5.43 -3.10
N PHE A 40 -1.46 6.66 -3.01
CA PHE A 40 -0.82 7.46 -4.07
C PHE A 40 -1.50 7.43 -5.44
N SER A 41 -2.46 8.35 -5.70
CA SER A 41 -3.14 8.60 -7.00
C SER A 41 -3.32 7.39 -7.92
N THR A 42 -3.49 6.20 -7.35
CA THR A 42 -3.51 4.96 -8.10
C THR A 42 -4.91 4.84 -8.67
N ALA A 43 -4.97 4.75 -10.01
CA ALA A 43 -6.20 4.39 -10.68
C ALA A 43 -6.42 2.90 -10.49
N PHE A 44 -7.34 2.57 -9.59
CA PHE A 44 -7.74 1.20 -9.33
C PHE A 44 -8.72 0.71 -10.37
N ARG A 45 -8.60 -0.56 -10.77
CA ARG A 45 -9.48 -1.23 -11.72
C ARG A 45 -10.11 -2.47 -11.10
N ALA A 46 -11.37 -2.70 -11.42
CA ALA A 46 -12.04 -3.93 -11.06
C ALA A 46 -11.44 -5.12 -11.82
N GLY A 47 -11.37 -6.28 -11.16
CA GLY A 47 -10.74 -7.50 -11.66
C GLY A 47 -9.25 -7.62 -11.36
N GLU A 48 -8.58 -6.52 -11.03
CA GLU A 48 -7.13 -6.50 -10.77
C GLU A 48 -6.79 -6.98 -9.37
N LYS A 49 -5.64 -7.66 -9.28
CA LYS A 49 -4.97 -7.99 -8.02
C LYS A 49 -3.85 -6.99 -7.78
N TYR A 50 -3.87 -6.41 -6.58
CA TYR A 50 -2.90 -5.43 -6.15
C TYR A 50 -2.07 -5.97 -4.98
N ALA A 51 -0.77 -5.69 -5.02
CA ALA A 51 0.13 -5.86 -3.90
C ALA A 51 0.80 -4.53 -3.58
N TYR A 52 0.58 -4.03 -2.37
CA TYR A 52 1.18 -2.81 -1.84
C TYR A 52 2.25 -3.14 -0.80
N TYR A 53 3.31 -2.35 -0.83
CA TYR A 53 4.45 -2.42 0.06
C TYR A 53 4.80 -1.02 0.51
N TRP A 54 4.77 -0.75 1.81
CA TRP A 54 5.25 0.50 2.39
C TRP A 54 6.53 0.24 3.18
N ASN A 55 7.61 0.90 2.79
CA ASN A 55 8.90 0.76 3.43
C ASN A 55 9.03 1.74 4.59
N VAL A 56 9.23 1.21 5.79
CA VAL A 56 9.29 1.96 7.03
C VAL A 56 10.67 1.78 7.67
N VAL A 57 11.32 2.90 7.95
CA VAL A 57 12.58 2.97 8.68
C VAL A 57 12.27 3.33 10.14
N PRO A 58 12.61 2.44 11.09
CA PRO A 58 12.39 2.74 12.50
C PRO A 58 13.46 3.65 13.08
N VAL A 59 13.20 4.19 14.28
CA VAL A 59 14.20 4.96 15.04
C VAL A 59 15.40 4.09 15.42
N LYS A 60 15.17 2.81 15.69
CA LYS A 60 16.19 1.81 16.01
C LYS A 60 15.80 0.46 15.43
N GLY A 61 16.78 -0.26 14.91
CA GLY A 61 16.61 -1.57 14.28
C GLY A 61 16.56 -1.48 12.75
N ASP A 62 16.19 -2.58 12.12
CA ASP A 62 16.18 -2.69 10.68
C ASP A 62 14.88 -2.17 10.06
N ALA A 63 14.99 -1.68 8.83
CA ALA A 63 13.82 -1.31 8.04
C ALA A 63 12.90 -2.51 7.82
N TYR A 64 11.61 -2.26 7.72
CA TYR A 64 10.60 -3.29 7.51
C TYR A 64 9.52 -2.84 6.53
N LEU A 65 8.81 -3.82 5.98
CA LEU A 65 7.71 -3.59 5.05
C LEU A 65 6.37 -3.80 5.77
N ILE A 66 5.47 -2.83 5.60
CA ILE A 66 4.03 -3.09 5.77
C ILE A 66 3.52 -3.53 4.41
N THR A 67 2.74 -4.61 4.35
CA THR A 67 2.23 -5.14 3.09
C THR A 67 0.71 -5.26 3.12
N ALA A 68 0.09 -5.11 1.96
CA ALA A 68 -1.33 -5.39 1.75
C ALA A 68 -1.51 -6.05 0.38
N GLN A 69 -2.32 -7.11 0.33
CA GLN A 69 -2.69 -7.76 -0.92
C GLN A 69 -4.20 -7.81 -1.01
N PHE A 70 -4.76 -7.28 -2.11
CA PHE A 70 -6.19 -7.23 -2.28
C PHE A 70 -6.59 -7.33 -3.75
N THR A 71 -7.82 -7.77 -3.97
CA THR A 71 -8.47 -7.71 -5.29
C THR A 71 -9.63 -6.73 -5.21
N LEU A 72 -9.82 -5.96 -6.27
CA LEU A 72 -11.02 -5.15 -6.45
C LEU A 72 -11.96 -5.86 -7.39
N SER A 73 -13.24 -5.88 -7.06
CA SER A 73 -14.28 -6.42 -7.94
C SER A 73 -15.47 -5.47 -7.99
N THR A 74 -16.22 -5.57 -9.08
CA THR A 74 -17.49 -4.86 -9.26
C THR A 74 -18.60 -5.85 -9.50
N ASP A 75 -19.77 -5.61 -8.93
CA ASP A 75 -20.98 -6.38 -9.25
C ASP A 75 -21.66 -5.84 -10.53
N SER A 76 -22.76 -6.49 -10.93
CA SER A 76 -23.55 -6.06 -12.09
C SER A 76 -24.24 -4.70 -11.91
N ALA A 77 -24.25 -4.14 -10.71
CA ALA A 77 -24.75 -2.81 -10.38
C ALA A 77 -23.62 -1.79 -10.17
N GLU A 78 -22.38 -2.12 -10.57
CA GLU A 78 -21.17 -1.31 -10.46
C GLU A 78 -20.74 -0.99 -9.01
N HIS A 79 -21.22 -1.73 -8.02
CA HIS A 79 -20.73 -1.59 -6.65
C HIS A 79 -19.32 -2.17 -6.54
N LEU A 80 -18.39 -1.34 -6.08
CA LEU A 80 -17.02 -1.74 -5.80
C LEU A 80 -16.94 -2.51 -4.48
N SER A 81 -16.22 -3.63 -4.49
CA SER A 81 -15.86 -4.37 -3.28
C SER A 81 -14.37 -4.73 -3.26
N VAL A 82 -13.84 -4.89 -2.05
CA VAL A 82 -12.43 -5.22 -1.78
C VAL A 82 -12.39 -6.57 -1.11
N SER A 83 -11.54 -7.48 -1.58
CA SER A 83 -11.27 -8.75 -0.91
C SER A 83 -9.79 -8.85 -0.52
N ASP A 84 -9.53 -9.28 0.71
CA ASP A 84 -8.19 -9.59 1.20
C ASP A 84 -7.71 -10.92 0.58
N THR A 85 -6.58 -10.87 -0.11
CA THR A 85 -5.97 -12.05 -0.73
C THR A 85 -4.61 -12.40 -0.13
N SER A 86 -4.29 -11.82 1.03
CA SER A 86 -3.05 -12.09 1.74
C SER A 86 -2.98 -13.56 2.16
N ILE A 87 -1.91 -14.25 1.76
CA ILE A 87 -1.61 -15.58 2.31
C ILE A 87 -1.09 -15.37 3.73
N ARG A 88 -1.84 -15.84 4.72
CA ARG A 88 -1.47 -15.78 6.15
C ARG A 88 -0.40 -16.80 6.50
#